data_AF-A0A7S3U047-F1
#
_entry.id   AF-A0A7S3U047-F1
#
_cell.length_a   1.000
_cell.length_b   1.000
_cell.length_c   1.000
_cell.angle_alpha   90.00
_cell.angle_beta   90.00
_cell.angle_gamma   90.00
#
_symmetry.space_group_name_H-M   'P 1'
#
loop_
_entity.id
_entity.type
_entity.pdbx_description
1 polymer ?
#
loop_
_entity_poly.entity_id
_entity_poly.type
_entity_poly.pdbx_seq_one_letter_code
_entity_poly.pdbx_strand_id
1 'polypeptide(L)'
;QPGGAFYDAAAEELAEPTLEWQCSLNTISVACILCDCFTQHFNAPRFYHNLKDSSPQRFTRLVFISYGIGAALAAWAMCVGYLTFGESSEGLILHNYNVKDPGAMVSRVLLALTLVCRIPLLMLATVDEILSLAGLPSKKRFSMPTMGAM
;
A
#
# COMPACT_ATOMS: atom_id res chain seq x y z
N GLN A 1 12.11 -13.73 -16.42
CA GLN A 1 13.14 -14.45 -15.64
C GLN A 1 12.46 -15.57 -14.86
N PRO A 2 13.13 -16.68 -14.54
CA PRO A 2 12.50 -17.75 -13.79
C PRO A 2 12.54 -17.43 -12.29
N GLY A 3 11.39 -17.49 -11.65
CA GLY A 3 11.18 -17.15 -10.25
C GLY A 3 9.94 -17.89 -9.74
N GLY A 4 9.87 -18.20 -8.45
CA GLY A 4 8.79 -19.00 -7.85
C GLY A 4 8.92 -20.49 -8.15
N ALA A 5 7.90 -21.11 -8.75
CA ALA A 5 7.90 -22.55 -9.07
C ALA A 5 9.01 -22.98 -10.06
N PHE A 6 9.67 -22.00 -10.69
CA PHE A 6 10.80 -22.19 -11.60
C PHE A 6 12.13 -21.70 -11.00
N TYR A 7 12.19 -21.50 -9.68
CA TYR A 7 13.37 -20.99 -8.98
C TYR A 7 14.60 -21.87 -9.19
N ASP A 8 14.47 -23.19 -9.09
CA ASP A 8 15.61 -24.11 -9.23
C ASP A 8 16.24 -24.07 -10.64
N ALA A 9 15.44 -23.73 -11.66
CA ALA A 9 15.94 -23.54 -13.03
C ALA A 9 16.60 -22.16 -13.24
N ALA A 10 16.45 -21.24 -12.28
CA ALA A 10 17.02 -19.88 -12.28
C ALA A 10 18.15 -19.70 -11.28
N ALA A 11 18.24 -20.58 -10.28
CA ALA A 11 19.09 -20.40 -9.11
C ALA A 11 20.58 -20.27 -9.47
N GLU A 12 21.00 -20.84 -10.61
CA GLU A 12 22.37 -20.72 -11.12
C GLU A 12 22.64 -19.38 -11.84
N GLU A 13 21.59 -18.67 -12.29
CA GLU A 13 21.67 -17.36 -12.94
C GLU A 13 21.44 -16.19 -11.97
N LEU A 14 20.80 -16.44 -10.82
CA LEU A 14 20.51 -15.41 -9.81
C LEU A 14 21.79 -15.03 -9.04
N ALA A 15 22.15 -13.75 -9.10
CA ALA A 15 23.27 -13.23 -8.33
C ALA A 15 23.05 -13.41 -6.82
N GLU A 16 24.09 -13.83 -6.11
CA GLU A 16 24.06 -13.90 -4.65
C GLU A 16 23.75 -12.52 -4.05
N PRO A 17 22.99 -12.45 -2.94
CA PRO A 17 22.64 -11.18 -2.32
C PRO A 17 23.90 -10.51 -1.76
N THR A 18 24.42 -9.49 -2.45
CA THR A 18 25.52 -8.68 -1.94
C THR A 18 25.00 -7.52 -1.11
N LEU A 19 25.70 -7.17 -0.03
CA LEU A 19 25.29 -6.09 0.88
C LEU A 19 25.73 -4.71 0.39
N GLU A 20 25.81 -4.50 -0.92
CA GLU A 20 26.22 -3.23 -1.51
C GLU A 20 25.03 -2.27 -1.60
N TRP A 21 25.17 -1.10 -1.00
CA TRP A 21 24.15 -0.05 -1.06
C TRP A 21 24.18 0.62 -2.43
N GLN A 22 23.26 0.24 -3.30
CA GLN A 22 23.09 0.84 -4.63
C GLN A 22 21.78 1.65 -4.68
N CYS A 23 21.87 2.87 -5.20
CA CYS A 23 20.72 3.75 -5.41
C CYS A 23 20.44 3.85 -6.91
N SER A 24 19.33 3.28 -7.37
CA SER A 24 18.94 3.23 -8.79
C SER A 24 17.51 3.73 -9.01
N LEU A 25 17.06 3.81 -10.27
CA LEU A 25 15.66 4.17 -10.58
C LEU A 25 14.66 3.18 -9.98
N ASN A 26 15.05 1.90 -9.82
CA ASN A 26 14.23 0.90 -9.14
C ASN A 26 14.03 1.24 -7.66
N THR A 27 15.06 1.82 -7.01
CA THR A 27 14.95 2.33 -5.63
C THR A 27 13.89 3.43 -5.53
N ILE A 28 13.79 4.31 -6.54
CA ILE A 28 12.76 5.35 -6.60
C ILE A 28 11.37 4.71 -6.76
N SER A 29 11.22 3.70 -7.62
CA SER A 29 9.95 2.99 -7.78
C SER A 29 9.46 2.38 -6.46
N VAL A 30 10.35 1.72 -5.72
CA VAL A 30 10.03 1.16 -4.40
C VAL A 30 9.65 2.27 -3.41
N ALA A 31 10.36 3.40 -3.41
CA ALA A 31 10.03 4.54 -2.56
C ALA A 31 8.65 5.15 -2.89
N CYS A 32 8.30 5.25 -4.18
CA CYS A 32 6.98 5.70 -4.63
C CYS A 32 5.87 4.74 -4.18
N ILE A 33 6.07 3.43 -4.31
CA ILE A 33 5.11 2.42 -3.85
C ILE A 33 4.97 2.47 -2.33
N LEU A 34 6.07 2.62 -1.60
CA LEU A 34 6.04 2.77 -0.14
C LEU A 34 5.25 4.02 0.27
N CYS A 35 5.47 5.14 -0.40
CA CYS A 35 4.69 6.37 -0.19
C CYS A 35 3.19 6.10 -0.41
N ASP A 36 2.83 5.46 -1.52
CA ASP A 36 1.43 5.09 -1.83
C ASP A 36 0.80 4.21 -0.75
N CYS A 37 1.55 3.25 -0.18
CA CYS A 37 1.06 2.42 0.93
C CYS A 37 0.65 3.23 2.17
N PHE A 38 1.25 4.41 2.39
CA PHE A 38 0.92 5.28 3.52
C PHE A 38 -0.17 6.32 3.24
N THR A 39 -0.70 6.40 2.00
CA THR A 39 -1.62 7.47 1.60
C THR A 39 -3.03 7.39 2.18
N GLN A 40 -3.43 6.33 2.90
CA GLN A 40 -4.83 6.15 3.36
C GLN A 40 -5.37 7.20 4.38
N HIS A 41 -4.58 8.20 4.77
CA HIS A 41 -4.96 9.20 5.76
C HIS A 41 -6.13 10.10 5.32
N PHE A 42 -6.34 10.33 4.02
CA PHE A 42 -7.51 11.08 3.52
C PHE A 42 -8.85 10.41 3.87
N ASN A 43 -8.85 9.08 4.04
CA ASN A 43 -10.03 8.35 4.50
C ASN A 43 -10.21 8.37 6.03
N ALA A 44 -9.21 8.82 6.79
CA ALA A 44 -9.21 8.74 8.25
C ALA A 44 -10.41 9.45 8.91
N PRO A 45 -10.82 10.67 8.50
CA PRO A 45 -12.00 11.32 9.07
C PRO A 45 -13.27 10.46 8.88
N ARG A 46 -13.44 9.87 7.70
CA ARG A 46 -14.59 9.03 7.40
C ARG A 46 -14.58 7.73 8.21
N PHE A 47 -13.42 7.11 8.39
CA PHE A 47 -13.30 5.91 9.24
C PHE A 47 -13.54 6.21 10.72
N TYR A 48 -13.07 7.37 11.21
CA TYR A 48 -13.31 7.80 12.59
C TYR A 48 -14.80 7.88 12.91
N HIS A 49 -15.59 8.51 12.04
CA HIS A 49 -17.02 8.73 12.27
C HIS A 49 -17.88 7.48 12.10
N ASN A 50 -17.47 6.55 11.23
CA ASN A 50 -18.16 5.26 11.06
C ASN A 50 -17.78 4.23 12.13
N LEU A 51 -16.78 4.54 12.97
CA LEU A 51 -16.39 3.67 14.06
C LEU A 51 -17.41 3.78 15.20
N LYS A 52 -18.11 2.69 15.49
CA LYS A 52 -19.01 2.60 16.65
C LYS A 52 -18.24 2.94 17.93
N ASP A 53 -18.78 3.83 18.76
CA ASP A 53 -18.15 4.31 20.00
C ASP A 53 -16.74 4.88 19.74
N SER A 54 -16.65 5.81 18.78
CA SER A 54 -15.41 6.48 18.39
C SER A 54 -14.89 7.39 19.52
N SER A 55 -13.64 7.19 19.91
CA SER A 55 -12.88 8.16 20.72
C SER A 55 -11.53 8.43 20.06
N PRO A 56 -10.94 9.63 20.25
CA PRO A 56 -9.64 9.95 19.66
C PRO A 56 -8.57 8.91 20.02
N GLN A 57 -8.52 8.51 21.31
CA GLN A 57 -7.54 7.55 21.80
C GLN A 57 -7.71 6.17 21.16
N ARG A 58 -8.95 5.69 21.01
CA ARG A 58 -9.25 4.40 20.39
C ARG A 58 -8.89 4.40 18.91
N PHE A 59 -9.21 5.48 18.21
CA PHE A 59 -8.89 5.60 16.79
C PHE A 59 -7.40 5.70 16.56
N THR A 60 -6.67 6.50 17.34
CA THR A 60 -5.21 6.56 17.28
C THR A 60 -4.59 5.18 17.48
N ARG A 61 -5.06 4.42 18.48
CA ARG A 61 -4.59 3.04 18.68
C ARG A 61 -4.87 2.15 17.47
N LEU A 62 -6.07 2.24 16.89
CA LEU A 62 -6.44 1.47 15.70
C LEU A 62 -5.57 1.82 14.48
N VAL A 63 -5.27 3.11 14.30
CA VAL A 63 -4.38 3.61 13.23
C VAL A 63 -2.98 3.02 13.42
N PHE A 64 -2.37 3.17 14.61
CA PHE A 64 -1.04 2.63 14.87
C PHE A 64 -0.95 1.12 14.67
N ILE A 65 -1.95 0.36 15.13
CA ILE A 65 -1.99 -1.09 14.93
C ILE A 65 -2.11 -1.42 13.44
N SER A 66 -3.03 -0.77 12.71
CA SER A 66 -3.27 -1.05 11.29
C SER A 66 -2.05 -0.73 10.43
N TYR A 67 -1.45 0.44 10.62
CA TYR A 67 -0.24 0.84 9.90
C TYR A 67 0.98 0.03 10.33
N GLY A 68 1.09 -0.34 11.61
CA GLY A 68 2.17 -1.20 12.09
C GLY A 68 2.12 -2.60 11.47
N ILE A 69 0.94 -3.22 11.40
CA ILE A 69 0.75 -4.51 10.72
C ILE A 69 1.07 -4.37 9.24
N GLY A 70 0.57 -3.32 8.58
CA GLY A 70 0.85 -3.07 7.16
C GLY A 70 2.35 -2.90 6.87
N ALA A 71 3.05 -2.11 7.70
CA ALA A 71 4.49 -1.91 7.58
C ALA A 71 5.27 -3.20 7.82
N ALA A 72 4.88 -4.02 8.80
CA ALA A 72 5.51 -5.31 9.08
C ALA A 72 5.34 -6.29 7.91
N LEU A 73 4.13 -6.37 7.32
CA LEU A 73 3.87 -7.21 6.15
C LEU A 73 4.65 -6.73 4.91
N ALA A 74 4.72 -5.41 4.69
CA ALA A 74 5.49 -4.84 3.60
C ALA A 74 6.99 -5.11 3.76
N ALA A 75 7.54 -4.88 4.95
CA ALA A 75 8.94 -5.18 5.26
C ALA A 75 9.25 -6.67 5.10
N TRP A 76 8.36 -7.55 5.57
CA TRP A 76 8.50 -8.99 5.39
C TRP A 76 8.52 -9.38 3.90
N ALA A 77 7.57 -8.87 3.10
CA ALA A 77 7.53 -9.12 1.66
C ALA A 77 8.79 -8.60 0.94
N MET A 78 9.30 -7.43 1.33
CA MET A 78 10.55 -6.88 0.79
C MET A 78 11.76 -7.76 1.16
N CYS A 79 11.88 -8.19 2.42
CA CYS A 79 12.96 -9.08 2.85
C CYS A 79 12.93 -10.41 2.11
N VAL A 80 11.76 -11.05 2.00
CA VAL A 80 11.62 -12.32 1.28
C VAL A 80 11.91 -12.15 -0.21
N GLY A 81 11.39 -11.08 -0.82
CA GLY A 81 11.65 -10.77 -2.23
C GLY A 81 13.15 -10.57 -2.51
N TYR A 82 13.83 -9.80 -1.67
CA TYR A 82 15.28 -9.58 -1.80
C TYR A 82 16.09 -10.85 -1.54
N LEU A 83 15.73 -11.66 -0.54
CA LEU A 83 16.40 -12.95 -0.31
C LEU A 83 16.18 -13.95 -1.46
N THR A 84 15.08 -13.82 -2.21
CA THR A 84 14.77 -14.69 -3.34
C THR A 84 15.49 -14.27 -4.62
N PHE A 85 15.55 -12.96 -4.92
CA PHE A 85 16.04 -12.45 -6.20
C PHE A 85 17.35 -11.64 -6.12
N GLY A 86 17.83 -11.35 -4.92
CA GLY A 86 19.04 -10.56 -4.69
C GLY A 86 19.01 -9.22 -5.42
N GLU A 87 20.13 -8.89 -6.05
CA GLU A 87 20.31 -7.68 -6.87
C GLU A 87 19.42 -7.64 -8.12
N SER A 88 18.93 -8.79 -8.58
CA SER A 88 18.04 -8.86 -9.74
C SER A 88 16.59 -8.45 -9.40
N SER A 89 16.29 -8.12 -8.14
CA SER A 89 14.95 -7.70 -7.72
C SER A 89 14.47 -6.42 -8.43
N GLU A 90 13.31 -6.48 -9.06
CA GLU A 90 12.66 -5.32 -9.67
C GLU A 90 11.82 -4.56 -8.62
N GLY A 91 11.54 -3.28 -8.91
CA GLY A 91 10.74 -2.44 -8.02
C GLY A 91 9.31 -2.97 -7.77
N LEU A 92 8.76 -3.75 -8.71
CA LEU A 92 7.59 -4.59 -8.49
C LEU A 92 8.01 -6.06 -8.56
N ILE A 93 8.14 -6.69 -7.40
CA ILE A 93 8.68 -8.05 -7.28
C ILE A 93 7.93 -9.11 -8.11
N LEU A 94 6.65 -8.87 -8.43
CA LEU A 94 5.85 -9.76 -9.29
C LEU A 94 6.39 -9.83 -10.73
N HIS A 95 7.20 -8.87 -11.19
CA HIS A 95 7.83 -8.91 -12.50
C HIS A 95 8.97 -9.93 -12.58
N ASN A 96 9.65 -10.19 -11.46
CA ASN A 96 10.72 -11.19 -11.39
C ASN A 96 10.19 -12.62 -11.59
N TYR A 97 8.91 -12.87 -11.30
CA TYR A 97 8.30 -14.19 -11.49
C TYR A 97 7.93 -14.47 -12.95
N ASN A 98 8.05 -15.73 -13.36
CA ASN A 98 7.66 -16.14 -14.70
C ASN A 98 6.15 -15.90 -14.95
N VAL A 99 5.77 -15.55 -16.18
CA VAL A 99 4.36 -15.42 -16.58
C VAL A 99 3.59 -16.75 -16.52
N LYS A 100 4.30 -17.87 -16.60
CA LYS A 100 3.75 -19.22 -16.49
C LYS A 100 3.60 -19.70 -15.05
N ASP A 101 4.11 -18.96 -14.06
CA ASP A 101 3.94 -19.31 -12.65
C ASP A 101 2.48 -19.03 -12.23
N PRO A 102 1.70 -20.06 -11.85
CA PRO A 102 0.31 -19.90 -11.49
C PRO A 102 0.13 -19.09 -10.19
N GLY A 103 1.04 -19.20 -9.23
CA GLY A 103 0.99 -18.43 -7.98
C GLY A 103 1.26 -16.95 -8.24
N ALA A 104 2.24 -16.64 -9.09
CA ALA A 104 2.50 -15.27 -9.52
C ALA A 104 1.32 -14.71 -10.33
N MET A 105 0.68 -15.50 -11.19
CA MET A 105 -0.51 -15.10 -11.93
C MET A 105 -1.67 -14.73 -11.00
N VAL A 106 -1.97 -15.56 -10.01
CA VAL A 106 -3.00 -15.26 -9.00
C VAL A 106 -2.67 -13.97 -8.26
N SER A 107 -1.41 -13.79 -7.87
CA SER A 107 -0.95 -12.58 -7.18
C SER A 107 -1.12 -11.31 -8.03
N ARG A 108 -0.86 -11.39 -9.34
CA ARG A 108 -1.10 -10.27 -10.29
C ARG A 108 -2.59 -9.92 -10.37
N VAL A 109 -3.46 -10.93 -10.42
CA VAL A 109 -4.92 -10.72 -10.43
C VAL A 109 -5.40 -10.11 -9.12
N LEU A 110 -4.93 -10.59 -7.97
CA LEU A 110 -5.28 -10.02 -6.66
C LEU A 110 -4.79 -8.58 -6.51
N LEU A 111 -3.59 -8.26 -7.01
CA LEU A 111 -3.07 -6.91 -7.06
C LEU A 111 -3.97 -6.01 -7.92
N ALA A 112 -4.33 -6.46 -9.13
CA ALA A 112 -5.25 -5.73 -10.01
C ALA A 112 -6.63 -5.50 -9.35
N LEU A 113 -7.19 -6.52 -8.72
CA LEU A 113 -8.45 -6.42 -7.98
C LEU A 113 -8.34 -5.40 -6.84
N THR A 114 -7.25 -5.44 -6.09
CA THR A 114 -6.99 -4.47 -5.00
C THR A 114 -6.97 -3.04 -5.54
N LEU A 115 -6.30 -2.80 -6.68
CA LEU A 115 -6.26 -1.48 -7.32
C LEU A 115 -7.65 -1.04 -7.78
N VAL A 116 -8.44 -1.92 -8.41
CA VAL A 116 -9.82 -1.63 -8.82
C VAL A 116 -10.70 -1.28 -7.62
N CYS A 117 -10.57 -2.01 -6.51
CA CYS A 117 -11.30 -1.72 -5.27
C CYS A 117 -10.84 -0.44 -4.58
N ARG A 118 -9.60 0.03 -4.81
CA ARG A 118 -9.09 1.29 -4.27
C ARG A 118 -9.65 2.52 -4.99
N ILE A 119 -9.94 2.42 -6.29
CA ILE A 119 -10.51 3.53 -7.08
C ILE A 119 -11.76 4.16 -6.43
N PRO A 120 -12.82 3.41 -6.07
CA PRO A 120 -14.01 4.01 -5.46
C PRO A 120 -13.71 4.65 -4.10
N LEU A 121 -12.79 4.09 -3.31
CA LEU A 121 -12.40 4.66 -2.02
C LEU A 121 -11.72 6.02 -2.20
N LEU A 122 -10.83 6.14 -3.20
CA LEU A 122 -10.17 7.40 -3.52
C LEU A 122 -11.17 8.45 -4.01
N MET A 123 -12.03 8.08 -4.96
CA MET A 123 -13.04 9.00 -5.52
C MET A 123 -14.01 9.53 -4.46
N LEU A 124 -14.41 8.69 -3.51
CA LEU A 124 -15.26 9.10 -2.40
C LEU A 124 -14.61 10.15 -1.50
N ALA A 125 -13.34 9.95 -1.14
CA ALA A 125 -12.59 10.93 -0.35
C ALA A 125 -12.43 12.25 -1.10
N THR A 126 -12.05 12.19 -2.39
CA THR A 126 -11.85 13.39 -3.21
C THR A 126 -13.12 14.22 -3.37
N VAL A 127 -14.27 13.58 -3.59
CA VAL A 127 -15.56 14.30 -3.68
C VAL A 127 -15.92 14.95 -2.34
N ASP A 128 -15.74 14.23 -1.22
CA ASP A 128 -16.01 14.77 0.11
C ASP A 128 -15.13 16.01 0.40
N GLU A 129 -13.85 15.98 0.00
CA GLU A 129 -12.90 17.08 0.13
C GLU A 129 -13.23 18.28 -0.79
N ILE A 130 -13.54 18.04 -2.06
CA ILE A 130 -13.92 19.10 -3.01
C ILE A 130 -15.20 19.80 -2.55
N LEU A 131 -16.20 19.05 -2.09
CA LEU A 131 -17.43 19.63 -1.54
C LEU A 131 -17.14 20.43 -0.27
N SER A 132 -16.17 19.99 0.54
CA SER A 132 -15.72 20.73 1.72
C SER A 132 -15.12 22.09 1.34
N LEU A 133 -14.23 22.11 0.34
CA LEU A 133 -13.60 23.33 -0.18
C LEU A 133 -14.60 24.28 -0.84
N ALA A 134 -15.60 23.76 -1.56
CA ALA A 134 -16.63 24.56 -2.20
C ALA A 134 -17.68 25.15 -1.22
N GLY A 135 -17.56 24.86 0.08
CA GLY A 135 -18.52 25.31 1.10
C GLY A 135 -19.89 24.63 1.03
N LEU A 136 -20.13 23.74 0.07
CA LEU A 136 -21.43 23.11 -0.16
C LEU A 136 -21.75 22.05 0.90
N PRO A 137 -22.99 22.05 1.44
CA PRO A 137 -23.41 21.02 2.38
C PRO A 137 -23.55 19.67 1.66
N SER A 138 -22.60 18.75 1.89
CA SER A 138 -22.82 17.33 1.59
C SER A 138 -23.96 16.81 2.47
N LYS A 139 -24.94 16.08 1.93
CA LYS A 139 -26.08 15.53 2.72
C LYS A 139 -25.65 14.50 3.79
N LYS A 140 -24.38 14.10 3.79
CA LYS A 140 -23.72 13.31 4.84
C LYS A 140 -22.54 14.05 5.47
N ARG A 141 -22.60 15.39 5.54
CA ARG A 141 -21.54 16.23 6.11
C ARG A 141 -21.55 16.10 7.63
N PHE A 142 -20.51 15.43 8.13
CA PHE A 142 -19.52 16.03 9.02
C PHE A 142 -20.04 17.26 9.79
N SER A 143 -20.61 17.01 10.97
CA SER A 143 -20.75 18.04 11.99
C SER A 143 -19.36 18.23 12.60
N MET A 144 -18.58 19.15 12.05
CA MET A 144 -17.58 19.81 12.89
C MET A 144 -18.38 20.63 13.90
N PRO A 145 -18.19 20.46 15.22
CA PRO A 145 -18.62 21.48 16.14
C PRO A 145 -17.93 22.75 15.65
N THR A 146 -18.72 23.72 15.21
CA THR A 146 -18.23 25.07 15.01
C THR A 146 -17.52 25.42 16.30
N MET A 147 -16.18 25.55 16.29
CA MET A 147 -15.51 26.28 17.35
C MET A 147 -16.12 27.67 17.27
N GLY A 148 -17.06 27.91 18.18
CA GLY A 148 -17.63 29.22 18.40
C GLY A 148 -16.45 30.17 18.54
N ALA A 149 -16.56 31.30 17.85
CA ALA A 149 -15.72 32.44 18.08
C ALA A 149 -15.50 32.61 19.60
N MET A 150 -14.25 32.44 20.00
CA MET A 150 -13.67 33.06 21.18
C MET A 150 -12.48 33.87 20.71
#